data_AF-A0A0K0JYM5-F1
#
_entry.id   AF-A0A0K0JYM5-F1
#
_cell.length_a   1.000
_cell.length_b   1.000
_cell.length_c   1.000
_cell.angle_alpha   90.00
_cell.angle_beta   90.00
_cell.angle_gamma   90.00
#
_symmetry.space_group_name_H-M   'P 1'
#
loop_
_entity.id
_entity.type
_entity.pdbx_description
1 polymer ?
#
loop_
_entity_poly.entity_id
_entity_poly.type
_entity_poly.pdbx_seq_one_letter_code
_entity_poly.pdbx_strand_id
1 'polypeptide(L)'
;MARTVDKDEYHKELSSFAIGPYRFTNCQLIGGGTYGTVYKAYDIQQRTHFAIKVIKLDSREGVPGTCLREVSILKELTHPNIVKIHNVFPNDGCRKLYLIFEHLDYDLKMLIEKLRPKSFPMPYIKSFLWQLLRALTLCHTHRVLHRDLKPQNILVAANGTVKIADFGLARSFTIPSRCYTHEIVTLWYRAPEILLRSRFYSTAVDIWSLACIFAELVTSEPLFRAESEISQLLKIFQILGTPTVKTWPGLANCIDYKDSFPQWTECVLAEYVPGLDSDGLDLLALMLLYPPEERITSKAALSHRFLRDVPIHIQPVATLFGPDDE
;
A
#
# COMPACT_ATOMS: atom_id res chain seq x y z
N MET A 1 9.19 42.34 -12.91
CA MET A 1 8.30 42.10 -11.76
C MET A 1 7.82 40.66 -11.82
N ALA A 2 8.45 39.78 -11.03
CA ALA A 2 7.92 38.43 -10.84
C ALA A 2 6.59 38.56 -10.08
N ARG A 3 5.47 38.28 -10.76
CA ARG A 3 4.17 38.18 -10.10
C ARG A 3 4.27 37.02 -9.12
N THR A 4 4.24 37.34 -7.83
CA THR A 4 3.82 36.42 -6.77
C THR A 4 2.44 35.92 -7.16
N VAL A 5 2.39 34.71 -7.71
CA VAL A 5 1.13 33.97 -7.86
C VAL A 5 0.70 33.62 -6.44
N ASP A 6 -0.39 34.24 -6.04
CA ASP A 6 -0.97 34.13 -4.71
C ASP A 6 -1.39 32.67 -4.48
N LYS A 7 -0.94 32.06 -3.37
CA LYS A 7 -1.34 30.69 -3.00
C LYS A 7 -2.86 30.59 -2.80
N ASP A 8 -3.52 31.71 -2.52
CA ASP A 8 -4.97 31.79 -2.34
C ASP A 8 -5.77 31.74 -3.66
N GLU A 9 -5.15 32.04 -4.81
CA GLU A 9 -5.81 31.95 -6.11
C GLU A 9 -6.00 30.49 -6.54
N TYR A 10 -5.15 29.58 -6.08
CA TYR A 10 -5.25 28.13 -6.36
C TYR A 10 -6.39 27.44 -5.59
N HIS A 11 -6.83 28.00 -4.46
CA HIS A 11 -7.87 27.41 -3.62
C HIS A 11 -9.28 27.89 -3.98
N LYS A 12 -9.43 29.04 -4.65
CA LYS A 12 -10.75 29.57 -5.04
C LYS A 12 -11.40 28.87 -6.24
N GLU A 13 -10.64 28.11 -7.03
CA GLU A 13 -11.13 27.54 -8.30
C GLU A 13 -11.93 26.23 -8.19
N LEU A 14 -12.21 25.71 -6.98
CA LEU A 14 -12.89 24.41 -6.83
C LEU A 14 -14.08 24.42 -5.84
N SER A 15 -14.75 25.56 -5.62
CA SER A 15 -15.99 25.55 -4.80
C SER A 15 -17.09 24.69 -5.44
N SER A 16 -17.24 24.79 -6.76
CA SER A 16 -18.01 23.86 -7.58
C SER A 16 -17.43 23.76 -8.98
N PHE A 17 -17.33 22.57 -9.53
CA PHE A 17 -16.87 22.38 -10.92
C PHE A 17 -17.47 21.13 -11.54
N ALA A 18 -17.49 21.10 -12.88
CA ALA A 18 -18.02 19.98 -13.64
C ALA A 18 -16.89 19.18 -14.30
N ILE A 19 -16.98 17.85 -14.24
CA ILE A 19 -16.10 16.94 -14.98
C ILE A 19 -16.98 15.92 -15.69
N GLY A 20 -17.17 16.05 -17.00
CA GLY A 20 -18.09 15.19 -17.74
C GLY A 20 -19.51 15.23 -17.14
N PRO A 21 -20.11 14.08 -16.75
CA PRO A 21 -21.43 14.05 -16.11
C PRO A 21 -21.41 14.54 -14.66
N TYR A 22 -20.24 14.54 -14.00
CA TYR A 22 -20.13 14.88 -12.59
C TYR A 22 -20.29 16.39 -12.35
N ARG A 23 -20.88 16.73 -11.22
CA ARG A 23 -21.08 18.09 -10.70
C ARG A 23 -20.58 18.10 -9.26
N PHE A 24 -19.31 18.44 -9.10
CA PHE A 24 -18.62 18.39 -7.82
C PHE A 24 -18.77 19.70 -7.04
N THR A 25 -18.88 19.57 -5.73
CA THR A 25 -18.94 20.64 -4.73
C THR A 25 -18.11 20.24 -3.52
N ASN A 26 -17.87 21.18 -2.59
CA ASN A 26 -17.18 20.92 -1.32
C ASN A 26 -15.82 20.24 -1.50
N CYS A 27 -15.02 20.72 -2.45
CA CYS A 27 -13.78 20.08 -2.81
C CYS A 27 -12.70 20.38 -1.76
N GLN A 28 -12.11 19.33 -1.21
CA GLN A 28 -11.09 19.41 -0.17
C GLN A 28 -9.85 18.66 -0.63
N LEU A 29 -8.69 19.29 -0.49
CA LEU A 29 -7.41 18.64 -0.73
C LEU A 29 -7.19 17.57 0.35
N ILE A 30 -7.04 16.30 -0.03
CA ILE A 30 -6.81 15.20 0.92
C ILE A 30 -5.41 14.60 0.81
N GLY A 31 -4.67 14.86 -0.27
CA GLY A 31 -3.30 14.39 -0.39
C GLY A 31 -2.60 14.84 -1.66
N GLY A 32 -1.28 14.68 -1.68
CA GLY A 32 -0.43 14.90 -2.85
C GLY A 32 0.57 13.76 -2.97
N GLY A 33 0.75 13.25 -4.18
CA GLY A 33 1.72 12.21 -4.50
C GLY A 33 2.63 12.61 -5.67
N THR A 34 3.54 11.72 -6.03
CA THR A 34 4.55 11.94 -7.09
C THR A 34 3.95 12.36 -8.43
N TYR A 35 2.73 11.90 -8.74
CA TYR A 35 2.09 12.11 -10.04
C TYR A 35 0.94 13.13 -10.02
N GLY A 36 0.55 13.66 -8.86
CA GLY A 36 -0.60 14.53 -8.82
C GLY A 36 -1.19 14.78 -7.43
N THR A 37 -2.33 15.44 -7.44
CA THR A 37 -3.02 15.92 -6.25
C THR A 37 -4.36 15.22 -6.12
N VAL A 38 -4.73 14.80 -4.91
CA VAL A 38 -5.98 14.07 -4.65
C VAL A 38 -6.93 14.97 -3.86
N TYR A 39 -8.17 15.08 -4.35
CA TYR A 39 -9.23 15.85 -3.72
C TYR A 39 -10.39 14.94 -3.31
N LYS A 40 -10.98 15.17 -2.14
CA LYS A 40 -12.33 14.72 -1.81
C LYS A 40 -13.31 15.72 -2.39
N ALA A 41 -14.36 15.26 -3.07
CA ALA A 41 -15.41 16.13 -3.58
C ALA A 41 -16.77 15.45 -3.49
N TYR A 42 -17.83 16.23 -3.26
CA TYR A 42 -19.20 15.73 -3.23
C TYR A 42 -19.87 15.94 -4.59
N ASP A 43 -20.33 14.86 -5.21
CA ASP A 43 -21.10 14.94 -6.45
C ASP A 43 -22.59 15.14 -6.15
N ILE A 44 -23.18 16.24 -6.62
CA ILE A 44 -24.59 16.56 -6.34
C ILE A 44 -25.58 15.66 -7.09
N GLN A 45 -25.18 15.02 -8.19
CA GLN A 45 -26.06 14.17 -8.98
C GLN A 45 -26.17 12.77 -8.36
N GLN A 46 -25.04 12.17 -8.02
CA GLN A 46 -24.94 10.85 -7.39
C GLN A 46 -25.11 10.90 -5.87
N ARG A 47 -25.14 12.10 -5.27
CA ARG A 47 -25.32 12.33 -3.84
C ARG A 47 -24.32 11.55 -2.98
N THR A 48 -23.07 11.51 -3.41
CA THR A 48 -22.00 10.80 -2.72
C THR A 48 -20.66 11.49 -2.91
N HIS A 49 -19.71 11.15 -2.05
CA HIS A 49 -18.34 11.62 -2.13
C HIS A 49 -17.51 10.78 -3.11
N PHE A 50 -16.59 11.44 -3.80
CA PHE A 50 -15.58 10.84 -4.67
C PHE A 50 -14.18 11.34 -4.30
N ALA A 51 -13.18 10.52 -4.60
CA ALA A 51 -11.79 10.94 -4.60
C ALA A 51 -11.35 11.23 -6.04
N ILE A 52 -10.80 12.41 -6.28
CA ILE A 52 -10.40 12.90 -7.60
C ILE A 52 -8.88 13.06 -7.62
N LYS A 53 -8.17 12.15 -8.31
CA LYS A 53 -6.73 12.27 -8.55
C LYS A 53 -6.52 13.12 -9.81
N VAL A 54 -5.93 14.29 -9.64
CA VAL A 54 -5.63 15.26 -10.70
C VAL A 54 -4.17 15.13 -11.07
N ILE A 55 -3.91 14.70 -12.31
CA ILE A 55 -2.58 14.53 -12.86
C ILE A 55 -2.34 15.67 -13.87
N LYS A 56 -1.23 16.39 -13.68
CA LYS A 56 -0.79 17.42 -14.63
C LYS A 56 -0.08 16.73 -15.80
N LEU A 57 -0.46 17.08 -17.02
CA LEU A 57 0.11 16.51 -18.23
C LEU A 57 1.28 17.37 -18.71
N ASP A 58 2.38 16.74 -19.11
CA ASP A 58 3.48 17.46 -19.77
C ASP A 58 3.07 17.83 -21.20
N SER A 59 3.34 19.07 -21.56
CA SER A 59 3.20 19.61 -22.91
C SER A 59 3.87 18.80 -24.03
N ARG A 60 4.95 18.06 -23.73
CA ARG A 60 5.73 17.33 -24.75
C ARG A 60 5.40 15.85 -24.83
N GLU A 61 5.13 15.22 -23.69
CA GLU A 61 4.97 13.76 -23.60
C GLU A 61 3.50 13.32 -23.50
N GLY A 62 2.56 14.23 -23.24
CA GLY A 62 1.15 13.90 -23.10
C GLY A 62 0.85 13.16 -21.80
N VAL A 63 0.06 12.07 -21.87
CA VAL A 63 -0.32 11.28 -20.69
C VAL A 63 0.84 10.39 -20.25
N PRO A 64 1.32 10.48 -18.99
CA PRO A 64 2.39 9.61 -18.51
C PRO A 64 2.04 8.13 -18.67
N GLY A 65 2.98 7.33 -19.19
CA GLY A 65 2.76 5.89 -19.38
C GLY A 65 2.47 5.12 -18.08
N THR A 66 2.91 5.63 -16.93
CA THR A 66 2.53 5.11 -15.60
C THR A 66 1.04 5.28 -15.33
N CYS A 67 0.46 6.43 -15.69
CA CYS A 67 -0.96 6.72 -15.51
C CYS A 67 -1.84 5.86 -16.43
N LEU A 68 -1.50 5.75 -17.72
CA LEU A 68 -2.22 4.87 -18.63
C LEU A 68 -2.22 3.42 -18.12
N ARG A 69 -1.10 2.96 -17.56
CA ARG A 69 -0.97 1.63 -16.96
C ARG A 69 -1.84 1.48 -15.70
N GLU A 70 -1.79 2.45 -14.78
CA GLU A 70 -2.63 2.46 -13.57
C GLU A 70 -4.11 2.34 -13.94
N VAL A 71 -4.57 3.15 -14.91
CA VAL A 71 -5.95 3.12 -15.41
C VAL A 71 -6.30 1.78 -16.05
N SER A 72 -5.44 1.22 -16.91
CA SER A 72 -5.71 -0.07 -17.55
C SER A 72 -5.80 -1.21 -16.52
N ILE A 73 -4.86 -1.27 -15.58
CA ILE A 73 -4.86 -2.27 -14.50
C ILE A 73 -6.13 -2.15 -13.66
N LEU A 74 -6.49 -0.93 -13.21
CA LEU A 74 -7.66 -0.73 -12.34
C LEU A 74 -8.99 -1.00 -13.05
N LYS A 75 -9.06 -0.84 -14.38
CA LYS A 75 -10.24 -1.24 -15.15
C LYS A 75 -10.40 -2.76 -15.23
N GLU A 76 -9.31 -3.52 -15.21
CA GLU A 76 -9.34 -4.98 -15.23
C GLU A 76 -9.57 -5.58 -13.82
N LEU A 77 -9.08 -4.92 -12.78
CA LEU A 77 -9.14 -5.41 -11.39
C LEU A 77 -10.43 -4.98 -10.67
N THR A 78 -11.54 -5.66 -10.95
CA THR A 78 -12.79 -5.46 -10.17
C THR A 78 -12.84 -6.39 -8.96
N HIS A 79 -12.72 -5.83 -7.74
CA HIS A 79 -12.76 -6.59 -6.49
C HIS A 79 -13.30 -5.74 -5.32
N PRO A 80 -14.04 -6.31 -4.35
CA PRO A 80 -14.49 -5.56 -3.16
C PRO A 80 -13.36 -4.98 -2.31
N ASN A 81 -12.15 -5.55 -2.40
CA ASN A 81 -10.96 -5.11 -1.65
C ASN A 81 -9.89 -4.42 -2.51
N ILE A 82 -10.27 -3.88 -3.68
CA ILE A 82 -9.44 -3.02 -4.53
C ILE A 82 -10.24 -1.74 -4.79
N VAL A 83 -9.59 -0.58 -4.71
CA VAL A 83 -10.25 0.71 -4.94
C VAL A 83 -10.78 0.78 -6.37
N LYS A 84 -12.07 1.08 -6.48
CA LYS A 84 -12.76 1.21 -7.75
C LYS A 84 -12.46 2.55 -8.41
N ILE A 85 -11.94 2.47 -9.63
CA ILE A 85 -11.96 3.60 -10.55
C ILE A 85 -13.33 3.69 -11.22
N HIS A 86 -13.99 4.85 -11.10
CA HIS A 86 -15.29 5.10 -11.71
C HIS A 86 -15.18 5.62 -13.13
N ASN A 87 -14.30 6.59 -13.37
CA ASN A 87 -14.11 7.18 -14.70
C ASN A 87 -12.77 7.90 -14.81
N VAL A 88 -12.36 8.17 -16.05
CA VAL A 88 -11.18 8.97 -16.39
C VAL A 88 -11.59 10.04 -17.39
N PHE A 89 -11.30 11.30 -17.08
CA PHE A 89 -11.61 12.43 -17.94
C PHE A 89 -10.36 13.23 -18.29
N PRO A 90 -9.97 13.28 -19.57
CA PRO A 90 -9.02 14.27 -20.03
C PRO A 90 -9.67 15.65 -20.04
N ASN A 91 -8.90 16.68 -19.70
CA ASN A 91 -9.24 18.07 -19.93
C ASN A 91 -8.12 18.71 -20.74
N ASP A 92 -8.32 18.74 -22.05
CA ASP A 92 -7.34 19.23 -23.02
C ASP A 92 -7.06 20.72 -22.85
N GLY A 93 -8.08 21.50 -22.44
CA GLY A 93 -7.94 22.94 -22.22
C GLY A 93 -6.99 23.28 -21.08
N CYS A 94 -7.00 22.49 -20.00
CA CYS A 94 -6.14 22.71 -18.83
C CYS A 94 -4.94 21.77 -18.74
N ARG A 95 -4.73 20.87 -19.72
CA ARG A 95 -3.69 19.82 -19.69
C ARG A 95 -3.70 19.03 -18.38
N LYS A 96 -4.89 18.62 -17.95
CA LYS A 96 -5.09 17.83 -16.74
C LYS A 96 -5.83 16.55 -17.08
N LEU A 97 -5.49 15.48 -16.38
CA LEU A 97 -6.24 14.23 -16.40
C LEU A 97 -6.87 14.02 -15.03
N TYR A 98 -8.17 13.75 -15.00
CA TYR A 98 -8.94 13.53 -13.79
C TYR A 98 -9.30 12.05 -13.70
N LEU A 99 -8.85 11.38 -12.64
CA LEU A 99 -9.24 10.01 -12.33
C LEU A 99 -10.22 10.07 -11.16
N ILE A 100 -11.44 9.56 -11.38
CA ILE A 100 -12.52 9.55 -10.41
C ILE A 100 -12.53 8.20 -9.73
N PHE A 101 -12.34 8.16 -8.42
CA PHE A 101 -12.35 6.97 -7.58
C PHE A 101 -13.48 7.05 -6.56
N GLU A 102 -13.92 5.89 -6.09
CA GLU A 102 -14.71 5.84 -4.87
C GLU A 102 -13.95 6.51 -3.70
N HIS A 103 -14.68 7.21 -2.84
CA HIS A 103 -14.11 7.79 -1.63
C HIS A 103 -14.25 6.81 -0.47
N LEU A 104 -13.19 6.65 0.32
CA LEU A 104 -13.19 5.91 1.59
C LEU A 104 -12.82 6.85 2.73
N ASP A 105 -13.34 6.54 3.93
CA ASP A 105 -13.32 7.44 5.07
C ASP A 105 -11.93 7.58 5.71
N TYR A 106 -11.14 6.51 5.64
CA TYR A 106 -9.83 6.44 6.30
C TYR A 106 -8.78 5.80 5.39
N ASP A 107 -7.51 6.09 5.67
CA ASP A 107 -6.39 5.22 5.33
C ASP A 107 -5.90 4.48 6.58
N LEU A 108 -5.25 3.33 6.38
CA LEU A 108 -4.83 2.47 7.48
C LEU A 108 -3.74 3.13 8.33
N LYS A 109 -2.92 4.02 7.76
CA LYS A 109 -1.89 4.73 8.52
C LYS A 109 -2.53 5.63 9.57
N MET A 110 -3.50 6.43 9.15
CA MET A 110 -4.26 7.30 10.05
C MET A 110 -4.95 6.50 11.16
N LEU A 111 -5.55 5.34 10.85
CA LEU A 111 -6.19 4.52 11.88
C LEU A 111 -5.18 3.94 12.89
N ILE A 112 -4.03 3.45 12.44
CA ILE A 112 -2.95 2.97 13.32
C ILE A 112 -2.50 4.10 14.25
N GLU A 113 -2.32 5.32 13.72
CA GLU A 113 -1.88 6.47 14.51
C GLU A 113 -2.92 6.93 15.53
N LYS A 114 -4.20 6.99 15.14
CA LYS A 114 -5.30 7.36 16.03
C LYS A 114 -5.49 6.37 17.18
N LEU A 115 -5.25 5.08 16.97
CA LEU A 115 -5.43 4.08 18.01
C LEU A 115 -4.31 4.06 19.06
N ARG A 116 -3.14 4.65 18.76
CA ARG A 116 -2.02 4.63 19.70
C ARG A 116 -2.39 5.27 21.04
N PRO A 117 -1.93 4.69 22.18
CA PRO A 117 -0.96 3.60 22.28
C PRO A 117 -1.57 2.18 22.18
N LYS A 118 -2.88 2.05 21.94
CA LYS A 118 -3.54 0.76 21.76
C LYS A 118 -3.22 0.20 20.36
N SER A 119 -3.37 -1.11 20.22
CA SER A 119 -3.36 -1.80 18.93
C SER A 119 -4.77 -2.17 18.49
N PHE A 120 -4.92 -2.59 17.24
CA PHE A 120 -6.19 -3.06 16.74
C PHE A 120 -6.64 -4.31 17.50
N PRO A 121 -7.94 -4.45 17.82
CA PRO A 121 -8.47 -5.71 18.33
C PRO A 121 -8.26 -6.82 17.30
N MET A 122 -7.88 -8.02 17.76
CA MET A 122 -7.56 -9.15 16.89
C MET A 122 -8.62 -9.48 15.81
N PRO A 123 -9.95 -9.36 16.08
CA PRO A 123 -10.98 -9.52 15.04
C PRO A 123 -10.79 -8.60 13.83
N TYR A 124 -10.39 -7.34 14.05
CA TYR A 124 -10.09 -6.40 12.97
C TYR A 124 -8.83 -6.81 12.22
N ILE A 125 -7.75 -7.17 12.94
CA ILE A 125 -6.49 -7.59 12.32
C ILE A 125 -6.70 -8.79 11.39
N LYS A 126 -7.38 -9.85 11.88
CA LYS A 126 -7.72 -11.04 11.08
C LYS A 126 -8.57 -10.67 9.86
N SER A 127 -9.60 -9.84 10.04
CA SER A 127 -10.47 -9.39 8.94
C SER A 127 -9.70 -8.59 7.88
N PHE A 128 -8.89 -7.62 8.30
CA PHE A 128 -8.11 -6.79 7.39
C PHE A 128 -7.09 -7.62 6.62
N LEU A 129 -6.34 -8.48 7.31
CA LEU A 129 -5.38 -9.38 6.67
C LEU A 129 -6.05 -10.29 5.64
N TRP A 130 -7.18 -10.91 5.99
CA TRP A 130 -7.93 -11.77 5.09
C TRP A 130 -8.44 -11.01 3.84
N GLN A 131 -8.99 -9.82 4.01
CA GLN A 131 -9.46 -8.96 2.92
C GLN A 131 -8.33 -8.53 1.97
N LEU A 132 -7.16 -8.17 2.53
CA LEU A 132 -5.97 -7.78 1.76
C LEU A 132 -5.38 -8.97 0.99
N LEU A 133 -5.32 -10.15 1.61
CA LEU A 133 -4.88 -11.37 0.94
C LEU A 133 -5.79 -11.77 -0.23
N ARG A 134 -7.11 -11.53 -0.12
CA ARG A 134 -8.05 -11.73 -1.24
C ARG A 134 -7.77 -10.78 -2.40
N ALA A 135 -7.56 -9.50 -2.10
CA ALA A 135 -7.19 -8.51 -3.11
C ALA A 135 -5.88 -8.90 -3.82
N LEU A 136 -4.83 -9.24 -3.06
CA LEU A 136 -3.55 -9.67 -3.62
C LEU A 136 -3.68 -10.96 -4.44
N THR A 137 -4.51 -11.91 -4.01
CA THR A 137 -4.77 -13.13 -4.79
C THR A 137 -5.31 -12.79 -6.18
N LEU A 138 -6.24 -11.83 -6.27
CA LEU A 138 -6.76 -11.38 -7.57
C LEU A 138 -5.66 -10.71 -8.41
N CYS A 139 -4.93 -9.76 -7.82
CA CYS A 139 -3.84 -9.05 -8.50
C CYS A 139 -2.82 -10.05 -9.07
N HIS A 140 -2.36 -10.98 -8.24
CA HIS A 140 -1.35 -11.97 -8.58
C HIS A 140 -1.83 -12.93 -9.67
N THR A 141 -3.10 -13.33 -9.64
CA THR A 141 -3.74 -14.15 -10.69
C THR A 141 -3.80 -13.41 -12.03
N HIS A 142 -4.08 -12.10 -12.00
CA HIS A 142 -4.08 -11.22 -13.18
C HIS A 142 -2.69 -10.74 -13.58
N ARG A 143 -1.64 -11.35 -13.03
CA ARG A 143 -0.26 -11.01 -13.34
C ARG A 143 0.17 -9.59 -12.94
N VAL A 144 -0.50 -8.99 -11.96
CA VAL A 144 -0.25 -7.65 -11.44
C VAL A 144 0.48 -7.72 -10.11
N LEU A 145 1.62 -7.03 -10.02
CA LEU A 145 2.32 -6.75 -8.76
C LEU A 145 2.02 -5.33 -8.29
N HIS A 146 1.74 -5.14 -7.00
CA HIS A 146 1.49 -3.82 -6.44
C HIS A 146 2.78 -3.02 -6.21
N ARG A 147 3.75 -3.63 -5.51
CA ARG A 147 5.13 -3.15 -5.25
C ARG A 147 5.30 -1.92 -4.35
N ASP A 148 4.20 -1.27 -3.95
CA ASP A 148 4.22 -0.16 -2.99
C ASP A 148 3.11 -0.33 -1.94
N LEU A 149 2.96 -1.55 -1.41
CA LEU A 149 2.04 -1.77 -0.30
C LEU A 149 2.60 -1.14 0.97
N LYS A 150 1.80 -0.28 1.57
CA LYS A 150 2.04 0.42 2.84
C LYS A 150 0.70 0.86 3.43
N PRO A 151 0.60 1.16 4.74
CA PRO A 151 -0.65 1.55 5.38
C PRO A 151 -1.34 2.76 4.71
N GLN A 152 -0.57 3.71 4.17
CA GLN A 152 -1.14 4.86 3.44
C GLN A 152 -1.87 4.47 2.14
N ASN A 153 -1.48 3.34 1.53
CA ASN A 153 -2.07 2.82 0.30
C ASN A 153 -3.16 1.77 0.57
N ILE A 154 -3.56 1.58 1.83
CA ILE A 154 -4.69 0.74 2.22
C ILE A 154 -5.78 1.66 2.76
N LEU A 155 -6.88 1.77 2.01
CA LEU A 155 -8.03 2.56 2.42
C LEU A 155 -9.03 1.71 3.19
N VAL A 156 -9.73 2.31 4.14
CA VAL A 156 -10.69 1.65 5.03
C VAL A 156 -12.00 2.42 5.03
N ALA A 157 -13.09 1.72 4.76
CA ALA A 157 -14.45 2.26 4.84
C ALA A 157 -14.98 2.16 6.27
N ALA A 158 -15.94 3.02 6.63
CA ALA A 158 -16.54 3.04 7.97
C ALA A 158 -17.10 1.69 8.46
N ASN A 159 -17.51 0.80 7.55
CA ASN A 159 -18.00 -0.55 7.89
C ASN A 159 -16.89 -1.61 8.08
N GLY A 160 -15.61 -1.22 8.03
CA GLY A 160 -14.47 -2.13 8.17
C GLY A 160 -14.02 -2.82 6.88
N THR A 161 -14.57 -2.45 5.72
CA THR A 161 -14.06 -2.93 4.43
C THR A 161 -12.72 -2.26 4.12
N VAL A 162 -11.68 -3.06 3.84
CA VAL A 162 -10.36 -2.54 3.42
C VAL A 162 -10.15 -2.70 1.93
N LYS A 163 -9.50 -1.72 1.30
CA LYS A 163 -9.22 -1.71 -0.14
C LYS A 163 -7.79 -1.29 -0.44
N ILE A 164 -7.12 -2.03 -1.31
CA ILE A 164 -5.81 -1.64 -1.84
C ILE A 164 -5.98 -0.49 -2.85
N ALA A 165 -5.18 0.56 -2.69
CA ALA A 165 -5.17 1.76 -3.51
C ALA A 165 -3.77 2.04 -4.09
N ASP A 166 -3.69 3.02 -5.00
CA ASP A 166 -2.46 3.53 -5.60
C ASP A 166 -1.61 2.49 -6.35
N PHE A 167 -2.16 2.01 -7.47
CA PHE A 167 -1.47 1.13 -8.41
C PHE A 167 -0.51 1.90 -9.33
N GLY A 168 -0.11 3.13 -9.00
CA GLY A 168 0.80 3.96 -9.80
C GLY A 168 2.18 3.31 -10.01
N LEU A 169 2.58 2.43 -9.09
CA LEU A 169 3.78 1.61 -9.19
C LEU A 169 3.49 0.15 -9.59
N ALA A 170 2.26 -0.20 -9.95
CA ALA A 170 1.93 -1.56 -10.35
C ALA A 170 2.52 -1.91 -11.74
N ARG A 171 2.91 -3.18 -11.92
CA ARG A 171 3.43 -3.70 -13.20
C ARG A 171 2.96 -5.12 -13.47
N SER A 172 2.82 -5.44 -14.76
CA SER A 172 2.74 -6.82 -15.23
C SER A 172 4.10 -7.51 -15.09
N PHE A 173 4.12 -8.81 -14.78
CA PHE A 173 5.33 -9.62 -14.56
C PHE A 173 6.43 -9.51 -15.64
N THR A 174 6.10 -9.11 -16.86
CA THR A 174 6.93 -9.24 -18.05
C THR A 174 7.94 -8.11 -18.29
N ILE A 175 7.99 -7.06 -17.46
CA ILE A 175 8.83 -5.87 -17.73
C ILE A 175 9.94 -5.74 -16.66
N PRO A 176 11.20 -6.12 -16.97
CA PRO A 176 12.34 -5.90 -16.07
C PRO A 176 12.49 -4.41 -15.74
N SER A 177 12.62 -4.05 -14.46
CA SER A 177 12.65 -2.64 -14.05
C SER A 177 14.06 -2.06 -14.03
N ARG A 178 14.26 -0.95 -14.76
CA ARG A 178 15.29 0.04 -14.44
C ARG A 178 15.08 0.61 -13.03
N CYS A 179 16.20 0.95 -12.39
CA CYS A 179 16.31 1.41 -11.01
C CYS A 179 15.45 2.66 -10.76
N TYR A 180 14.77 2.70 -9.62
CA TYR A 180 14.01 3.85 -9.17
C TYR A 180 14.93 4.89 -8.54
N THR A 181 14.63 6.18 -8.74
CA THR A 181 15.33 7.32 -8.16
C THR A 181 15.16 7.35 -6.63
N HIS A 182 16.26 7.63 -5.91
CA HIS A 182 16.42 7.51 -4.45
C HIS A 182 15.64 8.51 -3.57
N GLU A 183 14.64 9.21 -4.07
CA GLU A 183 13.99 10.31 -3.32
C GLU A 183 12.80 9.83 -2.46
N ILE A 184 12.99 9.90 -1.13
CA ILE A 184 11.96 10.02 -0.07
C ILE A 184 10.72 9.11 -0.25
N VAL A 185 10.94 7.80 -0.46
CA VAL A 185 9.87 6.79 -0.39
C VAL A 185 10.07 5.96 0.87
N THR A 186 8.99 5.71 1.63
CA THR A 186 9.02 4.85 2.81
C THR A 186 9.56 3.46 2.46
N LEU A 187 10.67 3.06 3.10
CA LEU A 187 11.37 1.80 2.83
C LEU A 187 10.87 0.62 3.67
N TRP A 188 10.05 0.89 4.69
CA TRP A 188 9.77 -0.03 5.80
C TRP A 188 9.09 -1.34 5.40
N TYR A 189 8.43 -1.35 4.24
CA TYR A 189 7.68 -2.49 3.71
C TYR A 189 8.39 -3.16 2.52
N ARG A 190 9.60 -2.70 2.17
CA ARG A 190 10.32 -3.18 0.99
C ARG A 190 10.99 -4.52 1.28
N ALA A 191 10.77 -5.48 0.38
CA ALA A 191 11.30 -6.83 0.48
C ALA A 191 12.84 -6.88 0.31
N PRO A 192 13.54 -7.81 0.97
CA PRO A 192 15.00 -7.90 0.95
C PRO A 192 15.54 -8.14 -0.47
N GLU A 193 14.84 -8.91 -1.32
CA GLU A 193 15.25 -9.12 -2.71
C GLU A 193 15.22 -7.85 -3.56
N ILE A 194 14.37 -6.87 -3.22
CA ILE A 194 14.37 -5.57 -3.88
C ILE A 194 15.53 -4.72 -3.34
N LEU A 195 15.74 -4.69 -2.02
CA LEU A 195 16.83 -3.95 -1.38
C LEU A 195 18.21 -4.45 -1.82
N LEU A 196 18.35 -5.75 -2.02
CA LEU A 196 19.58 -6.41 -2.48
C LEU A 196 19.74 -6.43 -4.01
N ARG A 197 18.81 -5.80 -4.74
CA ARG A 197 18.76 -5.75 -6.21
C ARG A 197 18.92 -7.13 -6.84
N SER A 198 18.14 -8.09 -6.36
CA SER A 198 17.98 -9.38 -7.03
C SER A 198 17.52 -9.16 -8.47
N ARG A 199 18.05 -9.94 -9.40
CA ARG A 199 17.62 -9.93 -10.80
C ARG A 199 16.19 -10.44 -10.99
N PHE A 200 15.69 -11.22 -10.03
CA PHE A 200 14.38 -11.85 -10.08
C PHE A 200 13.58 -11.47 -8.83
N TYR A 201 12.38 -10.97 -9.04
CA TYR A 201 11.38 -10.75 -8.00
C TYR A 201 9.99 -11.09 -8.56
N SER A 202 9.07 -11.46 -7.68
CA SER A 202 7.76 -12.02 -8.04
C SER A 202 6.65 -11.45 -7.15
N THR A 203 5.51 -12.15 -7.08
CA THR A 203 4.39 -11.88 -6.13
C THR A 203 4.84 -11.76 -4.68
N ALA A 204 5.93 -12.42 -4.33
CA ALA A 204 6.47 -12.49 -2.98
C ALA A 204 6.78 -11.11 -2.37
N VAL A 205 7.09 -10.10 -3.19
CA VAL A 205 7.37 -8.74 -2.70
C VAL A 205 6.15 -8.12 -2.03
N ASP A 206 4.95 -8.35 -2.58
CA ASP A 206 3.70 -7.84 -2.01
C ASP A 206 3.35 -8.58 -0.72
N ILE A 207 3.67 -9.87 -0.64
CA ILE A 207 3.48 -10.69 0.57
C ILE A 207 4.37 -10.18 1.70
N TRP A 208 5.63 -9.87 1.41
CA TRP A 208 6.54 -9.28 2.39
C TRP A 208 6.01 -7.95 2.91
N SER A 209 5.58 -7.06 2.01
CA SER A 209 5.02 -5.77 2.41
C SER A 209 3.79 -5.95 3.30
N LEU A 210 2.90 -6.88 2.96
CA LEU A 210 1.73 -7.19 3.78
C LEU A 210 2.11 -7.81 5.14
N ALA A 211 3.20 -8.57 5.23
CA ALA A 211 3.72 -9.11 6.48
C ALA A 211 4.16 -7.99 7.43
N CYS A 212 4.89 -7.00 6.92
CA CYS A 212 5.28 -5.82 7.69
C CYS A 212 4.05 -5.06 8.21
N ILE A 213 3.01 -4.90 7.37
CA ILE A 213 1.75 -4.25 7.75
C ILE A 213 1.00 -5.08 8.80
N PHE A 214 0.96 -6.41 8.65
CA PHE A 214 0.34 -7.30 9.62
C PHE A 214 1.01 -7.16 11.00
N ALA A 215 2.33 -7.16 11.06
CA ALA A 215 3.06 -6.91 12.30
C ALA A 215 2.75 -5.51 12.87
N GLU A 216 2.75 -4.45 12.05
CA GLU A 216 2.43 -3.09 12.49
C GLU A 216 1.00 -2.96 13.03
N LEU A 217 0.03 -3.72 12.51
CA LEU A 217 -1.33 -3.74 13.07
C LEU A 217 -1.39 -4.32 14.48
N VAL A 218 -0.51 -5.28 14.78
CA VAL A 218 -0.44 -5.94 16.10
C VAL A 218 0.31 -5.07 17.11
N THR A 219 1.38 -4.40 16.68
CA THR A 219 2.30 -3.65 17.57
C THR A 219 2.05 -2.15 17.59
N SER A 220 1.27 -1.62 16.65
CA SER A 220 1.12 -0.19 16.35
C SER A 220 2.41 0.52 15.92
N GLU A 221 3.51 -0.20 15.69
CA GLU A 221 4.80 0.33 15.25
C GLU A 221 5.35 -0.45 14.05
N PRO A 222 5.99 0.20 13.07
CA PRO A 222 6.56 -0.49 11.92
C PRO A 222 7.60 -1.53 12.35
N LEU A 223 7.47 -2.76 11.84
CA LEU A 223 8.38 -3.88 12.17
C LEU A 223 9.84 -3.57 11.83
N PHE A 224 10.08 -2.99 10.65
CA PHE A 224 11.41 -2.63 10.16
C PHE A 224 11.48 -1.12 9.87
N ARG A 225 11.61 -0.31 10.93
CA ARG A 225 11.76 1.14 10.80
C ARG A 225 13.20 1.53 10.48
N ALA A 226 13.42 2.16 9.34
CA ALA A 226 14.75 2.60 8.90
C ALA A 226 14.70 3.85 8.01
N GLU A 227 15.85 4.52 7.85
CA GLU A 227 15.97 5.83 7.17
C GLU A 227 16.67 5.76 5.81
N SER A 228 17.35 4.64 5.52
CA SER A 228 18.07 4.37 4.28
C SER A 228 17.97 2.90 3.89
N GLU A 229 18.24 2.57 2.62
CA GLU A 229 18.14 1.19 2.11
C GLU A 229 19.07 0.23 2.86
N ILE A 230 20.30 0.68 3.16
CA ILE A 230 21.22 -0.14 3.95
C ILE A 230 20.72 -0.32 5.37
N SER A 231 20.22 0.73 6.04
CA SER A 231 19.68 0.59 7.39
C SER A 231 18.43 -0.30 7.41
N GLN A 232 17.61 -0.27 6.36
CA GLN A 232 16.44 -1.13 6.20
C GLN A 232 16.88 -2.60 6.15
N LEU A 233 17.88 -2.90 5.32
CA LEU A 233 18.44 -4.24 5.19
C LEU A 233 19.02 -4.74 6.52
N LEU A 234 19.79 -3.91 7.22
CA LEU A 234 20.37 -4.26 8.52
C LEU A 234 19.29 -4.49 9.59
N LYS A 235 18.19 -3.74 9.58
CA LYS A 235 17.04 -3.97 10.47
C LYS A 235 16.37 -5.31 10.21
N ILE A 236 16.25 -5.71 8.95
CA ILE A 236 15.73 -7.03 8.58
C ILE A 236 16.66 -8.12 9.13
N PHE A 237 17.98 -7.99 8.93
CA PHE A 237 18.96 -8.97 9.41
C PHE A 237 19.00 -9.08 10.94
N GLN A 238 18.82 -7.96 11.65
CA GLN A 238 18.76 -7.94 13.11
C GLN A 238 17.63 -8.78 13.70
N ILE A 239 16.51 -8.94 12.97
CA ILE A 239 15.34 -9.66 13.46
C ILE A 239 15.32 -11.09 12.90
N LEU A 240 15.56 -11.26 11.59
CA LEU A 240 15.43 -12.54 10.89
C LEU A 240 16.77 -13.28 10.72
N GLY A 241 17.86 -12.75 11.27
CA GLY A 241 19.22 -13.24 11.07
C GLY A 241 19.78 -12.85 9.70
N THR A 242 21.11 -12.84 9.56
CA THR A 242 21.74 -12.52 8.28
C THR A 242 21.58 -13.71 7.31
N PRO A 243 21.01 -13.52 6.10
CA PRO A 243 20.82 -14.62 5.17
C PRO A 243 22.17 -15.11 4.66
N THR A 244 22.26 -16.42 4.43
CA THR A 244 23.42 -17.08 3.85
C THR A 244 22.98 -17.83 2.59
N VAL A 245 23.92 -18.26 1.75
CA VAL A 245 23.59 -19.10 0.58
C VAL A 245 22.90 -20.41 0.99
N LYS A 246 23.06 -20.86 2.25
CA LYS A 246 22.35 -22.03 2.77
C LYS A 246 20.88 -21.71 3.10
N THR A 247 20.59 -20.57 3.71
CA THR A 247 19.23 -20.18 4.09
C THR A 247 18.46 -19.52 2.95
N TRP A 248 19.16 -18.94 1.98
CA TRP A 248 18.61 -18.40 0.76
C TRP A 248 19.58 -18.63 -0.41
N PRO A 249 19.41 -19.74 -1.15
CA PRO A 249 20.27 -20.06 -2.30
C PRO A 249 20.32 -18.97 -3.37
N GLY A 250 19.19 -18.27 -3.56
CA GLY A 250 19.06 -17.13 -4.47
C GLY A 250 19.92 -15.90 -4.11
N LEU A 251 20.51 -15.85 -2.91
CA LEU A 251 21.37 -14.75 -2.45
C LEU A 251 22.58 -14.51 -3.38
N ALA A 252 23.06 -15.55 -4.07
CA ALA A 252 24.13 -15.41 -5.05
C ALA A 252 23.76 -14.52 -6.26
N ASN A 253 22.46 -14.28 -6.50
CA ASN A 253 21.95 -13.41 -7.58
C ASN A 253 21.68 -11.98 -7.12
N CYS A 254 21.93 -11.67 -5.85
CA CYS A 254 21.75 -10.35 -5.25
C CYS A 254 22.99 -9.48 -5.50
N ILE A 255 22.84 -8.44 -6.30
CA ILE A 255 23.96 -7.59 -6.75
C ILE A 255 24.59 -6.82 -5.59
N ASP A 256 23.77 -6.37 -4.64
CA ASP A 256 24.22 -5.49 -3.55
C ASP A 256 24.54 -6.27 -2.25
N TYR A 257 24.56 -7.60 -2.30
CA TYR A 257 24.98 -8.41 -1.14
C TYR A 257 26.50 -8.31 -0.90
N LYS A 258 26.90 -8.19 0.36
CA LYS A 258 28.30 -8.07 0.77
C LYS A 258 28.61 -9.05 1.90
N ASP A 259 29.69 -9.81 1.75
CA ASP A 259 30.18 -10.71 2.82
C ASP A 259 30.60 -9.95 4.09
N SER A 260 30.85 -8.64 3.97
CA SER A 260 31.15 -7.75 5.10
C SER A 260 29.92 -7.32 5.90
N PHE A 261 28.70 -7.73 5.53
CA PHE A 261 27.54 -7.45 6.36
C PHE A 261 27.66 -8.10 7.74
N PRO A 262 27.20 -7.42 8.80
CA PRO A 262 27.22 -8.00 10.14
C PRO A 262 26.40 -9.28 10.17
N GLN A 263 26.86 -10.25 10.97
CA GLN A 263 26.25 -11.57 11.06
C GLN A 263 25.38 -11.62 12.32
N TRP A 264 24.06 -11.62 12.13
CA TRP A 264 23.07 -11.81 13.18
C TRP A 264 22.50 -13.22 13.15
N THR A 265 22.11 -13.71 14.32
CA THR A 265 21.29 -14.92 14.46
C THR A 265 19.83 -14.53 14.43
N GLU A 266 18.97 -15.44 13.98
CA GLU A 266 17.52 -15.23 13.97
C GLU A 266 17.01 -15.05 15.40
N CYS A 267 16.26 -13.98 15.63
CA CYS A 267 15.62 -13.72 16.91
C CYS A 267 14.29 -14.47 17.02
N VAL A 268 13.75 -14.56 18.24
CA VAL A 268 12.40 -15.08 18.44
C VAL A 268 11.39 -14.03 17.98
N LEU A 269 10.72 -14.27 16.86
CA LEU A 269 9.78 -13.30 16.26
C LEU A 269 8.70 -12.82 17.26
N ALA A 270 8.27 -13.69 18.18
CA ALA A 270 7.31 -13.34 19.24
C ALA A 270 7.74 -12.16 20.13
N GLU A 271 9.04 -11.91 20.30
CA GLU A 271 9.55 -10.77 21.06
C GLU A 271 9.29 -9.43 20.35
N TYR A 272 9.22 -9.44 19.03
CA TYR A 272 8.95 -8.25 18.20
C TYR A 272 7.46 -8.05 17.93
N VAL A 273 6.63 -9.09 18.12
CA VAL A 273 5.19 -9.06 17.85
C VAL A 273 4.39 -9.74 18.99
N PRO A 274 4.49 -9.24 20.24
CA PRO A 274 4.00 -9.96 21.43
C PRO A 274 2.47 -10.13 21.51
N GLY A 275 1.70 -9.40 20.71
CA GLY A 275 0.23 -9.52 20.65
C GLY A 275 -0.28 -10.68 19.79
N LEU A 276 0.62 -11.50 19.24
CA LEU A 276 0.27 -12.53 18.26
C LEU A 276 0.37 -13.94 18.87
N ASP A 277 -0.64 -14.77 18.59
CA ASP A 277 -0.64 -16.18 19.01
C ASP A 277 0.28 -17.05 18.14
N SER A 278 0.40 -18.34 18.47
CA SER A 278 1.28 -19.28 17.75
C SER A 278 0.91 -19.42 16.27
N ASP A 279 -0.37 -19.33 15.93
CA ASP A 279 -0.84 -19.46 14.56
C ASP A 279 -0.54 -18.21 13.74
N GLY A 280 -0.69 -17.02 14.35
CA GLY A 280 -0.34 -15.77 13.72
C GLY A 280 1.16 -15.62 13.53
N LEU A 281 1.97 -16.03 14.52
CA LEU A 281 3.43 -16.03 14.42
C LEU A 281 3.92 -16.95 13.31
N ASP A 282 3.32 -18.14 13.17
CA ASP A 282 3.62 -19.05 12.07
C ASP A 282 3.29 -18.43 10.71
N LEU A 283 2.10 -17.83 10.56
CA LEU A 283 1.73 -17.15 9.31
C LEU A 283 2.72 -16.03 8.99
N LEU A 284 3.03 -15.19 9.98
CA LEU A 284 3.94 -14.06 9.80
C LEU A 284 5.34 -14.51 9.39
N ALA A 285 5.87 -15.57 10.01
CA ALA A 285 7.16 -16.16 9.65
C ALA A 285 7.15 -16.67 8.20
N LEU A 286 6.09 -17.39 7.79
CA LEU A 286 5.94 -17.87 6.41
C LEU A 286 5.85 -16.72 5.38
N MET A 287 5.30 -15.57 5.78
CA MET A 287 5.25 -14.36 4.95
C MET A 287 6.57 -13.57 4.92
N LEU A 288 7.46 -13.77 5.90
CA LEU A 288 8.76 -13.11 6.03
C LEU A 288 9.95 -13.99 5.63
N LEU A 289 9.72 -15.14 4.99
CA LEU A 289 10.81 -15.98 4.48
C LEU A 289 11.69 -15.21 3.48
N TYR A 290 13.01 -15.37 3.63
CA TYR A 290 13.98 -14.76 2.72
C TYR A 290 13.81 -15.22 1.28
N PRO A 291 13.80 -16.54 0.96
CA PRO A 291 13.66 -16.99 -0.42
C PRO A 291 12.28 -16.63 -0.97
N PRO A 292 12.19 -15.76 -2.00
CA PRO A 292 10.91 -15.34 -2.55
C PRO A 292 10.06 -16.52 -3.07
N GLU A 293 10.71 -17.59 -3.52
CA GLU A 293 10.11 -18.83 -4.01
C GLU A 293 9.51 -19.73 -2.92
N GLU A 294 9.99 -19.62 -1.68
CA GLU A 294 9.48 -20.37 -0.52
C GLU A 294 8.48 -19.56 0.31
N ARG A 295 8.49 -18.23 0.17
CA ARG A 295 7.55 -17.33 0.84
C ARG A 295 6.11 -17.68 0.48
N ILE A 296 5.24 -17.76 1.48
CA ILE A 296 3.85 -18.20 1.31
C ILE A 296 3.11 -17.34 0.27
N THR A 297 2.36 -17.98 -0.62
CA THR A 297 1.53 -17.24 -1.59
C THR A 297 0.29 -16.64 -0.93
N SER A 298 -0.26 -15.57 -1.50
CA SER A 298 -1.52 -14.97 -1.03
C SER A 298 -2.67 -16.00 -0.95
N LYS A 299 -2.76 -16.87 -1.96
CA LYS A 299 -3.75 -17.96 -2.00
C LYS A 299 -3.54 -19.00 -0.88
N ALA A 300 -2.31 -19.39 -0.61
CA ALA A 300 -2.01 -20.34 0.47
C ALA A 300 -2.25 -19.72 1.85
N ALA A 301 -1.86 -18.46 2.04
CA ALA A 301 -2.07 -17.71 3.27
C ALA A 301 -3.57 -17.59 3.63
N LEU A 302 -4.46 -17.43 2.65
CA LEU A 302 -5.91 -17.44 2.88
C LEU A 302 -6.44 -18.73 3.52
N SER A 303 -5.74 -19.86 3.34
CA SER A 303 -6.11 -21.15 3.91
C SER A 303 -5.40 -21.43 5.24
N HIS A 304 -4.61 -20.47 5.74
CA HIS A 304 -3.83 -20.63 6.96
C HIS A 304 -4.71 -20.74 8.20
N ARG A 305 -4.27 -21.53 9.19
CA ARG A 305 -5.00 -21.80 10.44
C ARG A 305 -5.35 -20.54 11.23
N PHE A 306 -4.48 -19.53 11.21
CA PHE A 306 -4.73 -18.22 11.82
C PHE A 306 -5.99 -17.51 11.29
N LEU A 307 -6.39 -17.81 10.04
CA LEU A 307 -7.52 -17.17 9.37
C LEU A 307 -8.78 -18.05 9.32
N ARG A 308 -8.83 -19.18 10.04
CA ARG A 308 -10.00 -20.09 10.04
C ARG A 308 -11.22 -19.48 10.73
N ASP A 309 -11.01 -18.63 11.72
CA ASP A 309 -12.02 -17.98 12.56
C ASP A 309 -12.17 -16.49 12.23
N VAL A 310 -11.86 -16.08 10.99
CA VAL A 310 -12.01 -14.68 10.55
C VAL A 310 -13.48 -14.27 10.68
N PRO A 311 -13.79 -13.16 11.39
CA PRO A 311 -15.14 -12.66 11.47
C PRO A 311 -15.61 -12.17 10.09
N ILE A 312 -16.77 -12.65 9.66
CA ILE A 312 -17.41 -12.22 8.40
C ILE A 312 -17.80 -10.74 8.48
N HIS A 313 -18.23 -10.30 9.65
CA HIS A 313 -18.59 -8.92 9.95
C HIS A 313 -17.84 -8.47 11.20
N ILE A 314 -17.17 -7.32 11.08
CA ILE A 314 -16.58 -6.59 12.20
C ILE A 314 -17.45 -5.38 12.53
N GLN A 315 -17.31 -4.86 13.74
CA GLN A 315 -18.01 -3.65 14.14
C GLN A 315 -17.53 -2.46 13.29
N PRO A 316 -18.36 -1.40 13.11
CA PRO A 316 -17.93 -0.20 12.40
C PRO A 316 -16.62 0.36 12.95
N VAL A 317 -15.81 0.98 12.09
CA VAL A 317 -14.51 1.56 12.48
C VAL A 317 -14.67 2.61 13.58
N ALA A 318 -15.79 3.35 13.59
CA ALA A 318 -16.10 4.31 14.64
C ALA A 318 -16.08 3.71 16.06
N THR A 319 -16.40 2.41 16.22
CA THR A 319 -16.40 1.76 17.55
C THR A 319 -15.00 1.45 18.08
N LEU A 320 -13.96 1.62 17.26
CA LEU A 320 -12.56 1.51 17.70
C LEU A 320 -12.15 2.72 18.56
N PHE A 321 -12.87 3.83 18.40
CA PHE A 321 -12.60 5.10 19.05
C PHE A 321 -13.54 5.27 20.23
N GLY A 322 -13.01 5.72 21.37
CA GLY A 322 -13.82 6.10 22.51
C GLY A 322 -14.63 7.37 22.23
N PRO A 323 -15.63 7.69 23.07
CA PRO A 323 -16.39 8.93 22.94
C PRO A 323 -15.53 10.20 23.05
N ASP A 324 -14.30 10.10 23.57
CA ASP A 324 -13.34 11.21 23.68
C ASP A 324 -12.35 11.30 22.48
N ASP A 325 -12.45 10.40 21.48
CA ASP A 325 -11.51 10.27 20.35
C ASP A 325 -12.03 10.85 19.00
N GLU A 326 -13.25 11.41 18.98
CA GLU A 326 -13.84 12.19 17.84
C GLU A 326 -13.60 13.69 17.98
#